data_AF-A0A7Y8Y4V2-F1
#
_entry.id   AF-A0A7Y8Y4V2-F1
#
_cell.length_a   1.000
_cell.length_b   1.000
_cell.length_c   1.000
_cell.angle_alpha   90.00
_cell.angle_beta   90.00
_cell.angle_gamma   90.00
#
_symmetry.space_group_name_H-M   'P 1'
#
loop_
_entity.id
_entity.type
_entity.pdbx_description
1 polymer ?
#
loop_
_entity_poly.entity_id
_entity_poly.type
_entity_poly.pdbx_seq_one_letter_code
_entity_poly.pdbx_strand_id
1 'polypeptide(L)'
;MIYKIFKSVIIIGAFFSMSEIYAQKRDVEINFFIKDSQVSNVLYYLVDNNQHIKLLDFRNGQVSFPDTISRNSVAIMLKYKDHETIFPIYDLSSVKKIDIYFDNRIFGNTIKKKLRINRFGNLFSKEYYILFSDSGDFLVTYSPTKNYTLDK
;
A
#
# COMPACT_ATOMS: atom_id res chain seq x y z
N MET A 1 12.55 -60.21 29.06
CA MET A 1 11.34 -59.40 29.37
C MET A 1 11.81 -58.32 30.34
N ILE A 2 12.21 -57.13 29.92
CA ILE A 2 11.35 -55.96 29.65
C ILE A 2 12.16 -55.03 28.72
N TYR A 3 11.97 -55.17 27.40
CA TYR A 3 12.35 -54.15 26.42
C TYR A 3 11.10 -53.31 26.17
N LYS A 4 10.91 -52.16 26.85
CA LYS A 4 9.82 -51.21 26.50
C LYS A 4 9.81 -49.88 27.27
N ILE A 5 10.92 -49.14 27.40
CA ILE A 5 10.83 -47.75 27.92
C ILE A 5 11.75 -46.77 27.18
N PHE A 6 11.82 -46.86 25.84
CA PHE A 6 12.35 -45.78 25.00
C PHE A 6 11.45 -45.63 23.77
N LYS A 7 10.27 -45.05 23.97
CA LYS A 7 9.33 -44.69 22.90
C LYS A 7 8.71 -43.29 23.08
N SER A 8 9.38 -42.43 23.83
CA SER A 8 8.91 -41.06 24.07
C SER A 8 9.99 -40.07 23.68
N VAL A 9 10.47 -40.19 22.44
CA VAL A 9 11.42 -39.26 21.83
C VAL A 9 10.73 -38.71 20.58
N ILE A 10 10.47 -37.40 20.61
CA ILE A 10 10.17 -36.52 19.47
C ILE A 10 8.78 -36.70 18.83
N ILE A 11 7.69 -36.22 19.47
CA ILE A 11 6.49 -35.72 18.76
C ILE A 11 5.85 -34.56 19.55
N ILE A 12 6.63 -33.57 20.01
CA ILE A 12 6.08 -32.28 20.50
C ILE A 12 6.85 -31.08 19.90
N GLY A 13 7.90 -31.32 19.10
CA GLY A 13 8.72 -30.27 18.46
C GLY A 13 8.33 -29.93 17.02
N ALA A 14 7.23 -30.46 16.49
CA ALA A 14 6.83 -30.28 15.08
C ALA A 14 5.49 -29.57 14.89
N PHE A 15 4.92 -28.98 15.96
CA PHE A 15 3.68 -28.19 15.88
C PHE A 15 3.89 -26.68 16.06
N PHE A 16 5.11 -26.25 16.44
CA PHE A 16 5.42 -24.83 16.64
C PHE A 16 6.16 -24.15 15.49
N SER A 17 6.38 -24.86 14.38
CA SER A 17 7.01 -24.32 13.16
C SER A 17 6.04 -24.13 11.99
N MET A 18 4.74 -24.42 12.16
CA MET A 18 3.68 -24.10 11.20
C MET A 18 2.90 -22.83 11.56
N SER A 19 3.42 -21.98 12.44
CA SER A 19 2.84 -20.65 12.70
C SER A 19 3.29 -19.59 11.69
N GLU A 20 3.96 -19.96 10.61
CA GLU A 20 3.74 -19.31 9.30
C GLU A 20 2.36 -19.75 8.76
N ILE A 21 1.33 -19.56 9.59
CA ILE A 21 -0.07 -19.63 9.20
C ILE A 21 -0.19 -18.61 8.09
N TYR A 22 -0.33 -19.12 6.86
CA TYR A 22 -0.80 -18.44 5.66
C TYR A 22 -1.39 -17.06 5.97
N ALA A 23 -0.54 -16.03 6.02
CA ALA A 23 -1.03 -14.67 6.02
C ALA A 23 -1.71 -14.55 4.67
N GLN A 24 -3.05 -14.58 4.65
CA GLN A 24 -3.81 -14.49 3.41
C GLN A 24 -3.29 -13.25 2.69
N LYS A 25 -2.78 -13.41 1.47
CA LYS A 25 -2.38 -12.25 0.67
C LYS A 25 -3.63 -11.75 -0.01
N ARG A 26 -3.79 -10.44 0.00
CA ARG A 26 -4.89 -9.76 -0.66
C ARG A 26 -4.31 -8.92 -1.78
N ASP A 27 -4.94 -9.03 -2.94
CA ASP A 27 -4.50 -8.34 -4.15
C ASP A 27 -5.42 -7.15 -4.42
N VAL A 28 -4.83 -5.98 -4.59
CA VAL A 28 -5.55 -4.74 -4.96
C VAL A 28 -4.95 -4.17 -6.22
N GLU A 29 -5.82 -3.79 -7.15
CA GLU A 29 -5.41 -3.06 -8.35
C GLU A 29 -5.08 -1.63 -7.95
N ILE A 30 -3.82 -1.22 -8.12
CA ILE A 30 -3.41 0.17 -7.89
C ILE A 30 -2.94 0.78 -9.20
N ASN A 31 -3.64 1.83 -9.64
CA ASN A 31 -3.29 2.57 -10.83
C ASN A 31 -2.76 3.95 -10.46
N PHE A 32 -1.75 4.41 -11.19
CA PHE A 32 -1.23 5.76 -11.07
C PHE A 32 -1.39 6.51 -12.38
N PHE A 33 -1.95 7.72 -12.30
CA PHE A 33 -2.24 8.58 -13.44
C PHE A 33 -1.51 9.92 -13.29
N ILE A 34 -0.82 10.34 -14.35
CA ILE A 34 -0.25 11.67 -14.47
C ILE A 34 -0.97 12.38 -15.61
N LYS A 35 -1.65 13.49 -15.33
CA LYS A 35 -2.41 14.27 -16.34
C LYS A 35 -3.35 13.37 -17.18
N ASP A 36 -4.10 12.52 -16.51
CA ASP A 36 -5.02 11.50 -17.07
C ASP A 36 -4.39 10.29 -17.79
N SER A 37 -3.07 10.26 -17.94
CA SER A 37 -2.37 9.11 -18.54
C SER A 37 -1.94 8.13 -17.47
N GLN A 38 -2.36 6.88 -17.57
CA GLN A 38 -1.89 5.81 -16.69
C GLN A 38 -0.40 5.56 -16.92
N VAL A 39 0.36 5.39 -15.85
CA VAL A 39 1.78 5.04 -15.92
C VAL A 39 2.03 3.63 -15.37
N SER A 40 3.05 2.98 -15.93
CA SER A 40 3.52 1.66 -15.51
C SER A 40 4.85 1.76 -14.75
N ASN A 41 5.33 0.63 -14.23
CA ASN A 41 6.59 0.52 -13.47
C ASN A 41 6.61 1.37 -12.19
N VAL A 42 5.48 1.43 -11.50
CA VAL A 42 5.34 2.08 -10.21
C VAL A 42 5.80 1.10 -9.12
N LEU A 43 6.60 1.59 -8.18
CA LEU A 43 7.01 0.82 -7.02
C LEU A 43 6.11 1.17 -5.84
N TYR A 44 5.70 0.14 -5.12
CA TYR A 44 4.84 0.26 -3.96
C TYR A 44 5.56 -0.29 -2.74
N TYR A 45 5.56 0.45 -1.65
CA TYR A 45 6.16 0.03 -0.41
C TYR A 45 5.13 0.07 0.71
N LEU A 46 5.24 -0.89 1.61
CA LEU A 46 4.61 -0.84 2.91
C LEU A 46 5.45 0.04 3.83
N VAL A 47 4.84 1.02 4.48
CA VAL A 47 5.49 1.91 5.43
C VAL A 47 4.99 1.55 6.82
N ASP A 48 5.92 1.22 7.72
CA ASP A 48 5.61 0.96 9.12
C ASP A 48 5.63 2.24 9.98
N ASN A 49 5.32 2.11 11.27
CA ASN A 49 5.36 3.23 12.23
C ASN A 49 6.76 3.82 12.45
N ASN A 50 7.81 3.04 12.21
CA ASN A 50 9.19 3.44 12.39
C ASN A 50 9.78 4.08 11.12
N GLN A 51 8.96 4.33 10.09
CA GLN A 51 9.38 4.86 8.79
C GLN A 51 10.30 3.90 8.02
N HIS A 52 10.24 2.62 8.36
CA HIS A 52 10.84 1.57 7.59
C HIS A 52 9.90 1.21 6.43
N ILE A 53 10.50 0.89 5.29
CA ILE A 53 9.78 0.55 4.08
C ILE A 53 10.15 -0.83 3.58
N LYS A 54 9.13 -1.58 3.20
CA LYS A 54 9.25 -2.91 2.59
C LYS A 54 8.62 -2.90 1.21
N LEU A 55 9.36 -3.31 0.18
CA LEU A 55 8.84 -3.42 -1.17
C LEU A 55 7.68 -4.43 -1.21
N LEU A 56 6.58 -4.03 -1.82
CA LEU A 56 5.41 -4.89 -2.03
C LEU A 56 5.55 -5.65 -3.35
N ASP A 57 5.06 -6.88 -3.35
CA ASP A 57 4.96 -7.70 -4.56
C ASP A 57 3.95 -7.06 -5.52
N PHE A 58 4.38 -6.80 -6.76
CA PHE A 58 3.49 -6.37 -7.85
C PHE A 58 3.38 -7.50 -8.88
N ARG A 59 2.19 -8.09 -9.01
CA ARG A 59 1.93 -9.21 -9.92
C ARG A 59 0.61 -8.99 -10.63
N ASN A 60 0.58 -9.23 -11.94
CA ASN A 60 -0.65 -9.14 -12.75
C ASN A 60 -1.41 -7.79 -12.61
N GLY A 61 -0.69 -6.68 -12.43
CA GLY A 61 -1.31 -5.36 -12.26
C GLY A 61 -1.83 -5.08 -10.85
N GLN A 62 -1.57 -5.97 -9.90
CA GLN A 62 -2.06 -5.89 -8.52
C GLN A 62 -0.90 -5.84 -7.54
N VAL A 63 -1.12 -5.10 -6.45
CA VAL A 63 -0.23 -5.06 -5.28
C VAL A 63 -0.76 -6.06 -4.27
N SER A 64 0.08 -7.03 -3.91
CA SER A 64 -0.25 -8.02 -2.89
C SER A 64 0.23 -7.57 -1.52
N PHE A 65 -0.66 -7.57 -0.52
CA PHE A 65 -0.29 -7.26 0.86
C PHE A 65 -0.88 -8.29 1.84
N PRO A 66 -0.25 -8.48 3.03
CA PRO A 66 -0.79 -9.35 4.06
C PRO A 66 -2.18 -8.87 4.54
N ASP A 67 -3.15 -9.77 4.62
CA ASP A 67 -4.50 -9.50 5.14
C ASP A 67 -4.50 -9.16 6.63
N THR A 68 -3.38 -9.40 7.32
CA THR A 68 -3.16 -9.05 8.73
C THR A 68 -2.78 -7.59 8.96
N ILE A 69 -2.77 -6.74 7.93
CA ILE A 69 -2.56 -5.28 8.10
C ILE A 69 -3.77 -4.70 8.85
N SER A 70 -3.71 -4.75 10.18
CA SER A 70 -4.73 -4.16 11.05
C SER A 70 -4.66 -2.63 10.98
N ARG A 71 -5.85 -2.02 11.05
CA ARG A 71 -6.24 -0.63 10.70
C ARG A 71 -5.44 0.54 11.29
N ASN A 72 -4.41 0.32 12.10
CA ASN A 72 -3.88 1.37 12.97
C ASN A 72 -2.47 1.87 12.65
N SER A 73 -1.74 1.32 11.67
CA SER A 73 -0.29 1.63 11.65
C SER A 73 0.50 1.38 10.37
N VAL A 74 -0.17 1.33 9.22
CA VAL A 74 0.52 1.00 7.96
C VAL A 74 0.03 1.90 6.82
N ALA A 75 0.98 2.49 6.10
CA ALA A 75 0.71 3.32 4.92
C ALA A 75 1.32 2.68 3.67
N ILE A 76 0.76 2.99 2.49
CA ILE A 76 1.41 2.68 1.21
C ILE A 76 2.19 3.90 0.77
N MET A 77 3.45 3.68 0.45
CA MET A 77 4.25 4.62 -0.30
C MET A 77 4.26 4.21 -1.77
N LEU A 78 3.87 5.15 -2.63
CA LEU A 78 4.03 5.06 -4.06
C LEU A 78 5.31 5.79 -4.47
N LYS A 79 6.11 5.18 -5.34
CA LYS A 79 7.28 5.81 -5.95
C LYS A 79 7.34 5.56 -7.45
N TYR A 80 7.45 6.64 -8.23
CA TYR A 80 7.66 6.62 -9.67
C TYR A 80 8.46 7.84 -10.10
N LYS A 81 9.70 7.67 -10.56
CA LYS A 81 10.60 8.78 -10.92
C LYS A 81 10.69 9.81 -9.77
N ASP A 82 10.31 11.06 -10.01
CA ASP A 82 10.26 12.16 -9.04
C ASP A 82 8.89 12.29 -8.33
N HIS A 83 7.97 11.37 -8.61
CA HIS A 83 6.69 11.26 -7.93
C HIS A 83 6.80 10.32 -6.75
N GLU A 84 6.43 10.85 -5.59
CA GLU A 84 6.40 10.13 -4.35
C GLU A 84 5.21 10.63 -3.54
N THR A 85 4.44 9.71 -2.99
CA THR A 85 3.35 10.02 -2.07
C THR A 85 3.13 8.86 -1.11
N ILE A 86 2.64 9.19 0.08
CA ILE A 86 2.33 8.22 1.12
C ILE A 86 0.89 8.42 1.53
N PHE A 87 0.16 7.32 1.66
CA PHE A 87 -1.22 7.37 2.08
C PHE A 87 -1.58 6.24 3.03
N PRO A 88 -2.40 6.56 4.05
CA PRO A 88 -2.88 5.57 5.00
C PRO A 88 -3.77 4.56 4.30
N ILE A 89 -3.66 3.33 4.79
CA ILE A 89 -4.52 2.24 4.41
C ILE A 89 -5.58 2.05 5.49
N TYR A 90 -6.71 2.76 5.38
CA TYR A 90 -7.84 2.47 6.26
C TYR A 90 -8.66 1.36 5.64
N ASP A 91 -8.61 0.16 6.24
CA ASP A 91 -9.53 -0.94 5.95
C ASP A 91 -9.64 -1.37 4.47
N LEU A 92 -8.57 -1.94 3.89
CA LEU A 92 -8.64 -2.58 2.54
C LEU A 92 -9.45 -3.88 2.52
N SER A 93 -10.20 -4.17 3.59
CA SER A 93 -11.00 -5.38 3.64
C SER A 93 -12.12 -5.39 2.59
N SER A 94 -12.52 -4.22 2.09
CA SER A 94 -13.46 -4.08 0.97
C SER A 94 -12.77 -3.66 -0.34
N VAL A 95 -11.75 -2.80 -0.25
CA VAL A 95 -11.15 -2.12 -1.41
C VAL A 95 -10.56 -3.10 -2.42
N LYS A 96 -11.10 -3.08 -3.64
CA LYS A 96 -10.58 -3.86 -4.78
C LYS A 96 -9.64 -3.07 -5.68
N LYS A 97 -9.83 -1.75 -5.73
CA LYS A 97 -9.11 -0.87 -6.63
C LYS A 97 -8.83 0.49 -6.00
N ILE A 98 -7.62 0.99 -6.25
CA ILE A 98 -7.15 2.31 -5.84
C ILE A 98 -6.63 3.04 -7.08
N ASP A 99 -7.22 4.19 -7.39
CA ASP A 99 -6.71 5.07 -8.44
C ASP A 99 -6.05 6.30 -7.82
N ILE A 100 -4.79 6.53 -8.17
CA ILE A 100 -3.98 7.64 -7.68
C ILE A 100 -3.75 8.61 -8.84
N TYR A 101 -4.07 9.88 -8.64
CA TYR A 101 -3.98 10.90 -9.66
C TYR A 101 -3.04 12.03 -9.25
N PHE A 102 -2.21 12.47 -10.19
CA PHE A 102 -1.36 13.65 -10.05
C PHE A 102 -1.55 14.60 -11.24
N ASP A 103 -1.81 15.87 -10.92
CA ASP A 103 -1.78 16.98 -11.86
C ASP A 103 -1.44 18.28 -11.13
N ASN A 104 -0.29 18.88 -11.45
CA ASN A 104 0.21 20.11 -10.83
C ASN A 104 -0.01 21.36 -11.70
N ARG A 105 -0.79 21.27 -12.78
CA ARG A 105 -1.09 22.44 -13.60
C ARG A 105 -1.91 23.45 -12.80
N ILE A 106 -1.48 24.71 -12.84
CA ILE A 106 -2.20 25.84 -12.23
C ILE A 106 -3.52 26.09 -12.98
N PHE A 107 -3.43 26.14 -14.32
CA PHE A 107 -4.58 26.28 -15.20
C PHE A 107 -4.87 24.97 -15.92
N GLY A 108 -6.16 24.61 -16.03
CA GLY A 108 -6.56 23.41 -16.75
C GLY A 108 -6.20 22.11 -16.03
N ASN A 109 -6.10 22.13 -14.70
CA ASN A 109 -5.96 20.91 -13.89
C ASN A 109 -7.16 19.98 -14.14
N THR A 110 -6.93 18.88 -14.84
CA THR A 110 -8.01 17.98 -15.29
C THR A 110 -8.55 17.15 -14.14
N ILE A 111 -7.69 16.77 -13.20
CA ILE A 111 -8.06 15.99 -12.02
C ILE A 111 -8.95 16.79 -11.08
N LYS A 112 -8.60 18.06 -10.79
CA LYS A 112 -9.45 18.94 -9.96
C LYS A 112 -10.83 19.14 -10.59
N LYS A 113 -10.90 19.30 -11.91
CA LYS A 113 -12.18 19.38 -12.63
C LYS A 113 -12.96 18.08 -12.53
N LYS A 114 -12.31 16.92 -12.75
CA LYS A 114 -12.93 15.58 -12.64
C LYS A 114 -13.51 15.33 -11.25
N LEU A 115 -12.79 15.73 -10.21
CA LEU A 115 -13.18 15.56 -8.80
C LEU A 115 -14.03 16.71 -8.24
N ARG A 116 -14.42 17.70 -9.07
CA ARG A 116 -15.21 18.88 -8.67
C ARG A 116 -14.60 19.67 -7.50
N ILE A 117 -13.27 19.77 -7.47
CA ILE A 117 -12.52 20.46 -6.43
C ILE A 117 -12.43 21.95 -6.78
N ASN A 118 -13.12 22.78 -6.01
CA ASN A 118 -13.16 24.25 -6.22
C ASN A 118 -12.15 25.03 -5.36
N ARG A 119 -11.27 24.34 -4.64
CA ARG A 119 -10.25 25.01 -3.81
C ARG A 119 -9.02 25.36 -4.65
N PHE A 120 -8.54 26.59 -4.49
CA PHE A 120 -7.19 26.95 -4.87
C PHE A 120 -6.25 26.19 -3.92
N GLY A 121 -5.76 25.03 -4.37
CA GLY A 121 -4.76 24.28 -3.63
C GLY A 121 -3.50 25.12 -3.44
N ASN A 122 -2.64 24.73 -2.50
CA ASN A 122 -1.33 25.36 -2.37
C ASN A 122 -0.59 25.22 -3.72
N LEU A 123 -0.36 26.34 -4.40
CA LEU A 123 0.23 26.40 -5.76
C LEU A 123 1.58 25.68 -5.86
N PHE A 124 2.27 25.54 -4.72
CA PHE A 124 3.59 24.90 -4.61
C PHE A 124 3.55 23.48 -4.07
N SER A 125 2.39 22.99 -3.61
CA SER A 125 2.28 21.64 -3.06
C SER A 125 1.94 20.64 -4.15
N LYS A 126 2.77 19.59 -4.27
CA LYS A 126 2.50 18.43 -5.13
C LYS A 126 1.35 17.61 -4.51
N GLU A 127 0.11 17.94 -4.88
CA GLU A 127 -1.10 17.22 -4.45
C GLU A 127 -1.28 15.92 -5.24
N TYR A 128 -1.59 14.84 -4.53
CA TYR A 128 -2.00 13.55 -5.06
C TYR A 128 -3.42 13.27 -4.59
N TYR A 129 -4.25 12.71 -5.47
CA TYR A 129 -5.64 12.38 -5.20
C TYR A 129 -5.81 10.88 -5.26
N ILE A 130 -6.29 10.28 -4.17
CA ILE A 130 -6.40 8.83 -4.03
C ILE A 130 -7.86 8.48 -3.91
N LEU A 131 -8.37 7.71 -4.86
CA LEU A 131 -9.75 7.24 -4.92
C LEU A 131 -9.78 5.76 -4.61
N PHE A 132 -10.63 5.38 -3.66
CA PHE A 132 -10.91 4.00 -3.33
C PHE A 132 -12.23 3.61 -4.02
N SER A 133 -12.26 2.47 -4.72
CA SER A 133 -13.40 2.08 -5.58
C SER A 133 -14.76 2.05 -4.88
N ASP A 134 -14.77 1.87 -3.56
CA ASP A 134 -15.98 1.50 -2.82
C ASP A 134 -16.54 2.64 -1.96
N SER A 135 -15.81 3.75 -1.78
CA SER A 135 -16.23 4.84 -0.88
C SER A 135 -16.88 6.02 -1.60
N GLY A 136 -16.55 6.25 -2.87
CA GLY A 136 -16.89 7.50 -3.57
C GLY A 136 -16.15 8.75 -3.04
N ASP A 137 -15.42 8.60 -1.94
CA ASP A 137 -14.58 9.62 -1.34
C ASP A 137 -13.15 9.55 -1.89
N PHE A 138 -12.46 10.69 -1.85
CA PHE A 138 -11.04 10.76 -2.19
C PHE A 138 -10.22 11.34 -1.04
N LEU A 139 -9.01 10.82 -0.88
CA LEU A 139 -8.00 11.36 0.00
C LEU A 139 -7.07 12.28 -0.80
N VAL A 140 -6.67 13.40 -0.20
CA VAL A 140 -5.58 14.23 -0.75
C VAL A 140 -4.33 14.01 0.07
N THR A 141 -3.25 13.61 -0.59
CA THR A 141 -1.93 13.47 0.01
C THR A 141 -0.91 14.34 -0.71
N TYR A 142 0.27 14.44 -0.13
CA TYR A 142 1.36 15.26 -0.63
C TYR A 142 2.61 14.41 -0.80
N SER A 143 3.63 14.97 -1.45
CA SER A 143 4.95 14.35 -1.38
C SER A 143 5.46 14.32 0.05
N PRO A 144 6.05 13.20 0.48
CA PRO A 144 6.55 13.08 1.84
C PRO A 144 7.68 14.07 2.09
N THR A 145 7.73 14.58 3.32
CA THR A 145 8.81 15.46 3.80
C THR A 145 9.83 14.73 4.66
N LYS A 146 9.49 13.52 5.10
CA LYS A 146 10.35 12.65 5.92
C LYS A 146 11.17 11.73 5.03
N ASN A 147 12.32 11.30 5.53
CA ASN A 147 13.13 10.26 4.91
C ASN A 147 12.68 8.88 5.41
N TYR A 148 12.70 7.90 4.52
CA TYR A 148 12.28 6.53 4.80
C TYR A 148 13.44 5.57 4.59
N THR A 149 13.56 4.58 5.46
CA THR A 149 14.67 3.61 5.43
C THR A 149 14.20 2.31 4.82
N LEU A 150 14.87 1.83 3.78
CA LEU A 150 14.57 0.53 3.18
C LEU A 150 15.03 -0.58 4.14
N ASP A 151 14.10 -1.44 4.55
CA ASP A 151 14.45 -2.67 5.26
C ASP A 151 15.22 -3.59 4.30
N LYS A 152 16.40 -4.04 4.76
CA LYS A 152 17.28 -4.95 4.01
C LYS A 152 16.84 -6.40 4.12
#